data_AF-A0A1T4XYQ2-F1
#
_entry.id   AF-A0A1T4XYQ2-F1
#
_cell.length_a   1.000
_cell.length_b   1.000
_cell.length_c   1.000
_cell.angle_alpha   90.00
_cell.angle_beta   90.00
_cell.angle_gamma   90.00
#
_symmetry.space_group_name_H-M   'P 1'
#
loop_
_entity.id
_entity.type
_entity.pdbx_description
1 polymer ?
#
loop_
_entity_poly.entity_id
_entity_poly.type
_entity_poly.pdbx_seq_one_letter_code
_entity_poly.pdbx_strand_id
1 'polypeptide(L)'
;MMEVVIVDDGNRLTVYELVERVIPCIIAKHYSENYIQGFRSTFRNLLAYCNKNEKKYFTAELAQQFMLDCYGVQPGTVERRCSRVHRAMDLLSDYQHFNAVMLRRRLNREFPAGLQEGAVNYLQKLSLHGRRENTLRSHRNVLLRFTDYLFSVGVTDYKLLSADIVNRYVKVVSCNYSNSVVRLHYSILLRFFQYLAHSGYKETDLSLKMMPIVKVSASARIPTTLDLSQIESILASVDRESPQGKRDYAVLMIAVKLGIRTSDIRNLRPANFNWEQHLVSFTQVKTGEPITLPLPTDVGWAVIDYLKNGRPVSDAPEIFLRAVAPYVSLQNFDNILIKHMRKAGIPLDSIKHHGLHSLRHSLATHMLDEGIPITSIQGVLGHINADSTQKYIGVNVRQLRSCALEVTD
;
A
#
# COMPACT_ATOMS: atom_id res chain seq x y z
N MET A 1 -3.57 -23.08 -8.89
CA MET A 1 -2.34 -23.77 -8.44
C MET A 1 -1.34 -23.68 -9.56
N MET A 2 -0.31 -22.84 -9.44
CA MET A 2 0.87 -22.98 -10.29
C MET A 2 1.77 -23.97 -9.56
N GLU A 3 1.94 -25.16 -10.12
CA GLU A 3 3.03 -26.05 -9.73
C GLU A 3 4.34 -25.29 -9.94
N VAL A 4 4.95 -24.91 -8.83
CA VAL A 4 6.33 -24.44 -8.82
C VAL A 4 7.16 -25.68 -9.10
N VAL A 5 7.67 -25.78 -10.33
CA VAL A 5 8.71 -26.74 -10.67
C VAL A 5 9.88 -26.49 -9.72
N ILE A 6 10.01 -27.35 -8.72
CA ILE A 6 11.13 -27.40 -7.80
C ILE A 6 12.31 -27.90 -8.62
N VAL A 7 13.23 -26.99 -8.95
CA VAL A 7 14.54 -27.38 -9.47
C VAL A 7 15.37 -27.78 -8.24
N ASP A 8 15.53 -29.09 -8.06
CA ASP A 8 16.46 -29.67 -7.10
C ASP A 8 17.80 -29.91 -7.81
N ASP A 9 18.85 -29.25 -7.35
CA ASP A 9 20.06 -29.90 -6.81
C ASP A 9 21.18 -28.88 -6.62
N GLY A 10 21.64 -28.74 -5.37
CA GLY A 10 22.75 -27.85 -5.02
C GLY A 10 22.80 -27.43 -3.55
N ASN A 11 22.95 -28.41 -2.65
CA ASN A 11 23.24 -28.24 -1.21
C ASN A 11 22.08 -27.67 -0.36
N ARG A 12 21.06 -28.50 -0.12
CA ARG A 12 19.93 -28.16 0.76
C ARG A 12 20.41 -28.06 2.20
N LEU A 13 20.65 -26.83 2.66
CA LEU A 13 21.08 -26.53 4.03
C LEU A 13 20.08 -27.09 5.04
N THR A 14 20.59 -27.65 6.13
CA THR A 14 19.78 -28.01 7.29
C THR A 14 19.14 -26.76 7.91
N VAL A 15 18.07 -26.96 8.70
CA VAL A 15 17.44 -25.83 9.42
C VAL A 15 18.45 -25.10 10.30
N TYR A 16 19.38 -25.83 10.93
CA TYR A 16 20.45 -25.26 11.73
C TYR A 16 21.40 -24.39 10.90
N GLU A 17 21.92 -24.89 9.79
CA GLU A 17 22.82 -24.14 8.92
C GLU A 17 22.17 -22.89 8.32
N LEU A 18 20.87 -22.96 7.98
CA LEU A 18 20.12 -21.79 7.52
C LEU A 18 20.05 -20.71 8.59
N VAL A 19 19.71 -21.08 9.82
CA VAL A 19 19.63 -20.13 10.94
C VAL A 19 20.98 -19.46 11.19
N GLU A 20 22.05 -20.25 11.21
CA GLU A 20 23.43 -19.75 11.41
C GLU A 20 23.88 -18.80 10.30
N ARG A 21 23.46 -19.02 9.05
CA ARG A 21 23.81 -18.13 7.93
C ARG A 21 22.93 -16.87 7.85
N VAL A 22 21.66 -16.97 8.23
CA VAL A 22 20.71 -15.85 8.14
C VAL A 22 20.96 -14.80 9.22
N ILE A 23 21.35 -15.18 10.45
CA ILE A 23 21.58 -14.23 11.55
C ILE A 23 22.66 -13.18 11.23
N PRO A 24 23.88 -13.54 10.76
CA PRO A 24 24.89 -12.58 10.33
C PRO A 24 24.39 -11.65 9.23
N CYS A 25 23.62 -12.17 8.27
CA CYS A 25 23.01 -11.35 7.23
C CYS A 25 22.01 -10.32 7.80
N ILE A 26 21.25 -10.66 8.85
CA ILE A 26 20.37 -9.70 9.53
C ILE A 26 21.19 -8.64 10.28
N ILE A 27 22.25 -9.05 10.99
CA ILE A 27 23.13 -8.14 11.75
C ILE A 27 23.81 -7.14 10.82
N ALA A 28 24.37 -7.60 9.70
CA ALA A 28 25.01 -6.77 8.69
C ALA A 28 24.07 -5.72 8.07
N LYS A 29 22.76 -5.85 8.28
CA LYS A 29 21.75 -4.89 7.83
C LYS A 29 21.32 -3.90 8.90
N HIS A 30 21.99 -3.89 10.06
CA HIS A 30 21.84 -2.91 11.16
C HIS A 30 20.41 -2.77 11.70
N TYR A 31 19.72 -3.89 11.93
CA TYR A 31 18.46 -3.86 12.69
C TYR A 31 18.73 -3.51 14.16
N SER A 32 17.72 -2.93 14.84
CA SER A 32 17.80 -2.74 16.29
C SER A 32 17.98 -4.07 17.00
N GLU A 33 18.76 -4.10 18.07
CA GLU A 33 19.05 -5.32 18.84
C GLU A 33 17.77 -6.07 19.27
N ASN A 34 16.76 -5.34 19.77
CA ASN A 34 15.45 -5.91 20.13
C ASN A 34 14.79 -6.68 18.98
N TYR A 35 14.95 -6.22 17.75
CA TYR A 35 14.38 -6.86 16.57
C TYR A 35 15.14 -8.12 16.20
N ILE A 36 16.48 -8.10 16.31
CA ILE A 36 17.36 -9.26 16.09
C ILE A 36 17.07 -10.34 17.13
N GLN A 37 16.93 -9.97 18.39
CA GLN A 37 16.58 -10.89 19.48
C GLN A 37 15.22 -11.55 19.27
N GLY A 38 14.26 -10.81 18.72
CA GLY A 38 12.97 -11.37 18.30
C GLY A 38 13.12 -12.50 17.27
N PHE A 39 14.00 -12.35 16.27
CA PHE A 39 14.28 -13.43 15.32
C PHE A 39 15.03 -14.60 15.96
N ARG A 40 16.05 -14.33 16.78
CA ARG A 40 16.80 -15.38 17.50
C ARG A 40 15.87 -16.24 18.35
N SER A 41 14.94 -15.63 19.06
CA SER A 41 13.93 -16.36 19.84
C SER A 41 13.05 -17.23 18.94
N THR A 42 12.58 -16.71 17.80
CA THR A 42 11.77 -17.50 16.86
C THR A 42 12.55 -18.66 16.27
N PHE A 43 13.82 -18.46 15.88
CA PHE A 43 14.65 -19.52 15.33
C PHE A 43 14.98 -20.59 16.36
N ARG A 44 15.20 -20.23 17.64
CA ARG A 44 15.35 -21.21 18.72
C ARG A 44 14.11 -22.08 18.88
N ASN A 45 12.92 -21.47 18.84
CA ASN A 45 11.65 -22.21 18.90
C ASN A 45 11.48 -23.14 17.70
N LEU A 46 11.85 -22.67 16.49
CA LEU A 46 11.83 -23.50 15.28
C LEU A 46 12.77 -24.70 15.42
N LEU A 47 14.02 -24.49 15.87
CA LEU A 47 14.98 -25.57 16.05
C LEU A 47 14.50 -26.61 17.07
N ALA A 48 13.94 -26.17 18.19
CA ALA A 48 13.35 -27.06 19.18
C ALA A 48 12.18 -27.88 18.60
N TYR A 49 11.32 -27.25 17.81
CA TYR A 49 10.22 -27.92 17.10
C TYR A 49 10.73 -28.93 16.07
N CYS A 50 11.75 -28.55 15.29
CA CYS A 50 12.39 -29.44 14.31
C CYS A 50 13.01 -30.67 14.97
N ASN A 51 13.69 -30.49 16.10
CA ASN A 51 14.28 -31.59 16.86
C ASN A 51 13.20 -32.53 17.42
N LYS A 52 12.10 -31.99 17.96
CA LYS A 52 10.99 -32.79 18.49
C LYS A 52 10.27 -33.61 17.42
N ASN A 53 10.19 -33.10 16.20
CA ASN A 53 9.45 -33.73 15.10
C ASN A 53 10.36 -34.39 14.04
N GLU A 54 11.65 -34.54 14.34
CA GLU A 54 12.66 -35.16 13.47
C GLU A 54 12.75 -34.53 12.07
N LYS A 55 12.60 -33.20 11.98
CA LYS A 55 12.63 -32.45 10.72
C LYS A 55 14.01 -31.84 10.48
N LYS A 56 14.75 -32.38 9.51
CA LYS A 56 16.13 -31.95 9.20
C LYS A 56 16.23 -30.72 8.28
N TYR A 57 15.34 -30.60 7.29
CA TYR A 57 15.41 -29.58 6.24
C TYR A 57 14.25 -28.60 6.32
N PHE A 58 14.50 -27.36 5.93
CA PHE A 58 13.47 -26.33 5.89
C PHE A 58 12.62 -26.45 4.62
N THR A 59 11.30 -26.55 4.78
CA THR A 59 10.33 -26.58 3.67
C THR A 59 9.17 -25.64 3.97
N ALA A 60 8.38 -25.30 2.94
CA ALA A 60 7.20 -24.46 3.10
C ALA A 60 6.16 -25.14 4.01
N GLU A 61 6.01 -26.46 3.89
CA GLU A 61 5.11 -27.30 4.69
C GLU A 61 5.55 -27.30 6.16
N LEU A 62 6.86 -27.43 6.41
CA LEU A 62 7.41 -27.34 7.77
C LEU A 62 7.11 -25.98 8.40
N ALA A 63 7.32 -24.89 7.64
CA ALA A 63 7.04 -23.55 8.12
C ALA A 63 5.54 -23.37 8.46
N GLN A 64 4.64 -23.86 7.60
CA GLN A 64 3.20 -23.79 7.84
C GLN A 64 2.79 -24.62 9.06
N GLN A 65 3.31 -25.84 9.20
CA GLN A 65 3.01 -26.71 10.34
C GLN A 65 3.53 -26.11 11.65
N PHE A 66 4.74 -25.57 11.67
CA PHE A 66 5.30 -24.86 12.83
C PHE A 66 4.42 -23.66 13.24
N MET A 67 3.95 -22.88 12.26
CA MET A 67 3.06 -21.73 12.51
C MET A 67 1.71 -22.17 13.06
N LEU A 68 1.16 -23.28 12.58
CA LEU A 68 -0.09 -23.85 13.06
C LEU A 68 0.06 -24.40 14.49
N ASP A 69 1.03 -25.29 14.72
CA ASP A 69 1.18 -26.01 15.98
C ASP A 69 1.61 -25.10 17.14
N CYS A 70 2.51 -24.15 16.88
CA CYS A 70 3.10 -23.32 17.93
C CYS A 70 2.40 -21.97 18.12
N TYR A 71 1.65 -21.50 17.11
CA TYR A 71 1.03 -20.17 17.14
C TYR A 71 -0.44 -20.14 16.71
N GLY A 72 -1.02 -21.29 16.36
CA GLY A 72 -2.43 -21.40 15.95
C GLY A 72 -2.76 -20.76 14.61
N VAL A 73 -1.75 -20.45 13.79
CA VAL A 73 -1.95 -19.72 12.53
C VAL A 73 -2.27 -20.68 11.40
N GLN A 74 -3.46 -20.53 10.81
CA GLN A 74 -3.92 -21.39 9.71
C GLN A 74 -3.13 -21.14 8.42
N PRO A 75 -2.80 -22.19 7.64
CA PRO A 75 -2.16 -22.03 6.33
C PRO A 75 -2.92 -21.06 5.42
N GLY A 76 -2.20 -20.15 4.76
CA GLY A 76 -2.78 -19.14 3.88
C GLY A 76 -3.37 -17.91 4.59
N THR A 77 -3.38 -17.89 5.93
CA THR A 77 -3.79 -16.71 6.71
C THR A 77 -2.57 -15.87 7.14
N VAL A 78 -2.79 -14.58 7.41
CA VAL A 78 -1.76 -13.68 7.93
C VAL A 78 -2.28 -13.04 9.21
N GLU A 79 -1.77 -13.47 10.35
CA GLU A 79 -2.14 -12.90 11.65
C GLU A 79 -1.14 -11.83 12.09
N ARG A 80 -1.64 -10.62 12.37
CA ARG A 80 -0.78 -9.47 12.72
C ARG A 80 0.06 -9.73 13.97
N ARG A 81 -0.48 -10.43 14.98
CA ARG A 81 0.23 -10.82 16.20
C ARG A 81 1.46 -11.70 15.92
N CYS A 82 1.39 -12.52 14.86
CA CYS A 82 2.45 -13.45 14.45
C CYS A 82 3.32 -12.91 13.32
N SER A 83 3.19 -11.62 12.96
CA SER A 83 3.89 -11.02 11.82
C SER A 83 5.41 -11.17 11.84
N ARG A 84 6.02 -11.15 13.02
CA ARG A 84 7.47 -11.39 13.18
C ARG A 84 7.84 -12.86 12.89
N VAL A 85 7.02 -13.79 13.34
CA VAL A 85 7.25 -15.23 13.17
C VAL A 85 7.09 -15.62 11.70
N HIS A 86 6.04 -15.14 11.03
CA HIS A 86 5.91 -15.26 9.57
C HIS A 86 7.14 -14.71 8.86
N ARG A 87 7.61 -13.51 9.24
CA ARG A 87 8.80 -12.94 8.60
C ARG A 87 10.05 -13.80 8.82
N ALA A 88 10.19 -14.43 9.97
CA ALA A 88 11.30 -15.34 10.24
C ALA A 88 11.28 -16.54 9.29
N MET A 89 10.11 -17.13 9.04
CA MET A 89 9.95 -18.23 8.08
C MET A 89 10.24 -17.77 6.65
N ASP A 90 9.72 -16.60 6.27
CA ASP A 90 10.01 -15.98 4.97
C ASP A 90 11.52 -15.77 4.78
N LEU A 91 12.25 -15.32 5.82
CA LEU A 91 13.69 -15.10 5.76
C LEU A 91 14.49 -16.38 5.48
N LEU A 92 14.13 -17.49 6.13
CA LEU A 92 14.77 -18.78 5.90
C LEU A 92 14.47 -19.29 4.49
N SER A 93 13.22 -19.15 4.03
CA SER A 93 12.83 -19.49 2.67
C SER A 93 13.57 -18.65 1.63
N ASP A 94 13.62 -17.32 1.83
CA ASP A 94 14.31 -16.36 0.97
C ASP A 94 15.79 -16.74 0.80
N TYR A 95 16.45 -17.04 1.92
CA TYR A 95 17.86 -17.41 1.91
C TYR A 95 18.10 -18.78 1.26
N GLN A 96 17.28 -19.78 1.56
CA GLN A 96 17.41 -21.11 0.97
C GLN A 96 17.26 -21.09 -0.57
N HIS A 97 16.31 -20.32 -1.09
CA HIS A 97 15.99 -20.34 -2.52
C HIS A 97 16.82 -19.33 -3.33
N PHE A 98 17.25 -18.23 -2.70
CA PHE A 98 17.83 -17.09 -3.43
C PHE A 98 19.14 -16.57 -2.85
N ASN A 99 19.66 -17.19 -1.79
CA ASN A 99 20.84 -16.76 -1.04
C ASN A 99 20.78 -15.27 -0.64
N ALA A 100 19.58 -14.80 -0.27
CA ALA A 100 19.34 -13.39 -0.03
C ALA A 100 18.40 -13.16 1.16
N VAL A 101 18.71 -12.14 1.96
CA VAL A 101 17.86 -11.67 3.06
C VAL A 101 17.22 -10.34 2.67
N MET A 102 15.90 -10.36 2.42
CA MET A 102 15.16 -9.15 2.07
C MET A 102 14.86 -8.27 3.29
N LEU A 103 14.99 -6.96 3.12
CA LEU A 103 14.59 -5.99 4.14
C LEU A 103 13.20 -5.45 3.88
N ARG A 104 12.23 -5.67 4.78
CA ARG A 104 10.89 -5.06 4.67
C ARG A 104 10.87 -3.59 5.12
N ARG A 105 11.63 -3.19 6.15
CA ARG A 105 11.63 -1.82 6.68
C ARG A 105 13.01 -1.44 7.25
N ARG A 106 13.61 -0.35 6.75
CA ARG A 106 14.81 0.29 7.31
C ARG A 106 14.65 1.80 7.10
N LEU A 107 14.88 2.59 8.16
CA LEU A 107 14.94 4.04 8.07
C LEU A 107 16.31 4.43 7.50
N ASN A 108 16.38 5.52 6.73
CA ASN A 108 17.62 6.06 6.17
C ASN A 108 18.41 5.05 5.33
N ARG A 109 17.76 4.41 4.36
CA ARG A 109 18.47 3.55 3.41
C ARG A 109 19.24 4.41 2.41
N GLU A 110 20.48 4.01 2.19
CA GLU A 110 21.34 4.52 1.15
C GLU A 110 21.55 3.45 0.08
N PHE A 111 21.87 3.87 -1.13
CA PHE A 111 22.22 2.94 -2.18
C PHE A 111 23.63 2.39 -1.92
N PRO A 112 23.91 1.10 -2.20
CA PRO A 112 25.27 0.57 -2.15
C PRO A 112 26.20 1.36 -3.09
N ALA A 113 27.44 1.64 -2.67
CA ALA A 113 28.35 2.57 -3.35
C ALA A 113 28.46 2.35 -4.87
N GLY A 114 28.73 1.13 -5.33
CA GLY A 114 28.87 0.83 -6.77
C GLY A 114 27.56 0.82 -7.57
N LEU A 115 26.40 0.85 -6.89
CA LEU A 115 25.08 0.92 -7.49
C LEU A 115 24.39 2.27 -7.22
N GLN A 116 25.08 3.20 -6.55
CA GLN A 116 24.47 4.45 -6.10
C GLN A 116 24.28 5.42 -7.25
N GLU A 117 25.32 5.62 -8.06
CA GLU A 117 25.35 6.63 -9.10
C GLU A 117 24.21 6.46 -10.11
N GLY A 118 24.08 5.28 -10.72
CA GLY A 118 23.01 5.02 -11.69
C GLY A 118 21.60 5.11 -11.10
N ALA A 119 21.41 4.69 -9.84
CA ALA A 119 20.12 4.81 -9.16
C ALA A 119 19.75 6.28 -8.85
N VAL A 120 20.71 7.07 -8.37
CA VAL A 120 20.52 8.49 -8.06
C VAL A 120 20.27 9.29 -9.34
N ASN A 121 21.08 9.08 -10.38
CA ASN A 121 20.94 9.78 -11.66
C ASN A 121 19.61 9.45 -12.34
N TYR A 122 19.12 8.22 -12.23
CA TYR A 122 17.77 7.85 -12.67
C TYR A 122 16.68 8.64 -11.94
N LEU A 123 16.76 8.73 -10.60
CA LEU A 123 15.78 9.47 -9.81
C LEU A 123 15.84 10.98 -10.12
N GLN A 124 17.03 11.52 -10.33
CA GLN A 124 17.22 12.91 -10.75
C GLN A 124 16.60 13.15 -12.14
N LYS A 125 16.81 12.26 -13.11
CA LYS A 125 16.17 12.32 -14.43
C LYS A 125 14.65 12.35 -14.31
N LEU A 126 14.07 11.50 -13.46
CA LEU A 126 12.62 11.51 -13.23
C LEU A 126 12.13 12.81 -12.60
N SER A 127 12.88 13.38 -11.66
CA SER A 127 12.58 14.66 -11.04
C SER A 127 12.61 15.80 -12.06
N LEU A 128 13.63 15.85 -12.92
CA LEU A 128 13.75 16.82 -14.02
C LEU A 128 12.60 16.72 -15.03
N HIS A 129 12.07 15.52 -15.27
CA HIS A 129 10.87 15.32 -16.07
C HIS A 129 9.55 15.61 -15.32
N GLY A 130 9.60 16.33 -14.19
CA GLY A 130 8.43 16.79 -13.45
C GLY A 130 7.64 15.66 -12.78
N ARG A 131 8.24 14.49 -12.50
CA ARG A 131 7.55 13.43 -11.75
C ARG A 131 7.34 13.86 -10.31
N ARG A 132 6.14 13.59 -9.80
CA ARG A 132 5.76 13.99 -8.44
C ARG A 132 6.51 13.22 -7.37
N GLU A 133 6.64 13.85 -6.21
CA GLU A 133 7.40 13.33 -5.07
C GLU A 133 6.96 11.92 -4.63
N ASN A 134 5.65 11.64 -4.60
CA ASN A 134 5.18 10.29 -4.27
C ASN A 134 5.63 9.23 -5.30
N THR A 135 5.68 9.60 -6.58
CA THR A 135 6.21 8.71 -7.63
C THR A 135 7.71 8.51 -7.44
N LEU A 136 8.47 9.57 -7.19
CA LEU A 136 9.91 9.49 -6.91
C LEU A 136 10.19 8.61 -5.70
N ARG A 137 9.43 8.77 -4.61
CA ARG A 137 9.50 7.95 -3.40
C ARG A 137 9.22 6.47 -3.69
N SER A 138 8.20 6.17 -4.50
CA SER A 138 7.92 4.79 -4.92
C SER A 138 9.08 4.20 -5.73
N HIS A 139 9.62 4.93 -6.71
CA HIS A 139 10.78 4.51 -7.48
C HIS A 139 12.00 4.29 -6.57
N ARG A 140 12.33 5.25 -5.71
CA ARG A 140 13.45 5.16 -4.75
C ARG A 140 13.32 3.93 -3.86
N ASN A 141 12.14 3.67 -3.29
CA ASN A 141 11.92 2.51 -2.43
C ASN A 141 12.11 1.18 -3.16
N VAL A 142 11.65 1.09 -4.41
CA VAL A 142 11.85 -0.11 -5.25
C VAL A 142 13.33 -0.29 -5.56
N LEU A 143 14.01 0.77 -6.00
CA LEU A 143 15.42 0.72 -6.36
C LEU A 143 16.30 0.38 -5.16
N LEU A 144 16.06 0.97 -3.99
CA LEU A 144 16.78 0.64 -2.76
C LEU A 144 16.67 -0.86 -2.44
N ARG A 145 15.46 -1.43 -2.54
CA ARG A 145 15.24 -2.87 -2.33
C ARG A 145 15.96 -3.72 -3.37
N PHE A 146 15.98 -3.27 -4.62
CA PHE A 146 16.64 -3.99 -5.70
C PHE A 146 18.15 -3.96 -5.54
N THR A 147 18.75 -2.79 -5.29
CA THR A 147 20.20 -2.67 -5.07
C THR A 147 20.64 -3.35 -3.78
N ASP A 148 19.83 -3.33 -2.72
CA ASP A 148 20.07 -4.10 -1.49
C ASP A 148 20.18 -5.61 -1.78
N TYR A 149 19.34 -6.12 -2.68
CA TYR A 149 19.38 -7.51 -3.13
C TYR A 149 20.63 -7.78 -3.96
N LEU A 150 20.93 -6.94 -4.96
CA LEU A 150 22.13 -7.08 -5.79
C LEU A 150 23.38 -7.19 -4.94
N PHE A 151 23.52 -6.28 -3.97
CA PHE A 151 24.66 -6.31 -3.05
C PHE A 151 24.70 -7.59 -2.21
N SER A 152 23.54 -8.14 -1.79
CA SER A 152 23.49 -9.39 -1.02
C SER A 152 23.93 -10.63 -1.78
N VAL A 153 23.78 -10.62 -3.12
CA VAL A 153 24.24 -11.71 -4.00
C VAL A 153 25.60 -11.40 -4.65
N GLY A 154 26.32 -10.40 -4.13
CA GLY A 154 27.67 -10.04 -4.56
C GLY A 154 27.77 -9.15 -5.80
N VAL A 155 26.64 -8.62 -6.31
CA VAL A 155 26.65 -7.68 -7.44
C VAL A 155 26.87 -6.27 -6.92
N THR A 156 28.05 -5.71 -7.21
CA THR A 156 28.46 -4.37 -6.82
C THR A 156 28.42 -3.35 -7.95
N ASP A 157 28.35 -3.81 -9.20
CA ASP A 157 28.31 -2.98 -10.42
C ASP A 157 27.20 -3.48 -11.37
N TYR A 158 26.50 -2.56 -12.03
CA TYR A 158 25.47 -2.89 -13.02
C TYR A 158 25.99 -3.72 -14.20
N LYS A 159 27.27 -3.63 -14.56
CA LYS A 159 27.90 -4.44 -15.62
C LYS A 159 27.80 -5.94 -15.32
N LEU A 160 27.93 -6.32 -14.05
CA LEU A 160 27.83 -7.70 -13.57
C LEU A 160 26.38 -8.22 -13.52
N LEU A 161 25.39 -7.36 -13.76
CA LEU A 161 23.99 -7.73 -13.73
C LEU A 161 23.63 -8.65 -14.91
N SER A 162 23.03 -9.79 -14.61
CA SER A 162 22.51 -10.75 -15.59
C SER A 162 20.99 -10.86 -15.52
N ALA A 163 20.38 -11.34 -16.60
CA ALA A 163 18.92 -11.58 -16.65
C ALA A 163 18.48 -12.62 -15.59
N ASP A 164 19.33 -13.61 -15.29
CA ASP A 164 19.07 -14.61 -14.26
C ASP A 164 18.95 -13.98 -12.87
N ILE A 165 19.87 -13.07 -12.50
CA ILE A 165 19.83 -12.37 -11.20
C ILE A 165 18.56 -11.50 -11.09
N VAL A 166 18.18 -10.83 -12.19
CA VAL A 166 16.93 -10.04 -12.24
C VAL A 166 15.70 -10.93 -12.07
N ASN A 167 15.65 -12.08 -12.77
CA ASN A 167 14.52 -13.00 -12.67
C ASN A 167 14.44 -13.64 -11.26
N ARG A 168 15.58 -13.94 -10.62
CA ARG A 168 15.61 -14.34 -9.21
C ARG A 168 15.07 -13.25 -8.28
N TYR A 169 15.40 -11.99 -8.49
CA TYR A 169 14.80 -10.88 -7.73
C TYR A 169 13.27 -10.81 -7.88
N VAL A 170 12.76 -10.92 -9.11
CA VAL A 170 11.31 -10.89 -9.36
C VAL A 170 10.60 -12.04 -8.64
N LYS A 171 11.21 -13.24 -8.60
CA LYS A 171 10.70 -14.38 -7.82
C LYS A 171 10.67 -14.07 -6.32
N VAL A 172 11.76 -13.54 -5.75
CA VAL A 172 11.83 -13.13 -4.33
C VAL A 172 10.71 -12.14 -3.99
N VAL A 173 10.51 -11.12 -4.84
CA VAL A 173 9.45 -10.11 -4.62
C VAL A 173 8.06 -10.75 -4.73
N SER A 174 7.88 -11.72 -5.63
CA SER A 174 6.60 -12.44 -5.80
C SER A 174 6.23 -13.29 -4.59
N CYS A 175 7.22 -13.90 -3.93
CA CYS A 175 7.00 -14.67 -2.71
C CYS A 175 6.71 -13.80 -1.48
N ASN A 176 7.19 -12.55 -1.45
CA ASN A 176 7.17 -11.70 -0.26
C ASN A 176 6.11 -10.59 -0.27
N TYR A 177 5.53 -10.29 -1.43
CA TYR A 177 4.67 -9.13 -1.60
C TYR A 177 3.42 -9.47 -2.41
N SER A 178 2.36 -8.68 -2.21
CA SER A 178 1.14 -8.80 -2.99
C SER A 178 1.40 -8.54 -4.47
N ASN A 179 0.65 -9.19 -5.36
CA ASN A 179 0.75 -9.01 -6.81
C ASN A 179 0.76 -7.54 -7.27
N SER A 180 0.05 -6.65 -6.58
CA SER A 180 0.08 -5.20 -6.85
C SER A 180 1.47 -4.57 -6.63
N VAL A 181 2.16 -4.97 -5.57
CA VAL A 181 3.52 -4.51 -5.26
C VAL A 181 4.52 -5.15 -6.22
N VAL A 182 4.36 -6.43 -6.56
CA VAL A 182 5.21 -7.09 -7.56
C VAL A 182 5.12 -6.36 -8.91
N ARG A 183 3.92 -6.01 -9.36
CA ARG A 183 3.70 -5.23 -10.59
C ARG A 183 4.33 -3.84 -10.53
N LEU A 184 4.25 -3.16 -9.39
CA LEU A 184 4.91 -1.88 -9.17
C LEU A 184 6.43 -2.03 -9.33
N HIS A 185 7.03 -3.00 -8.63
CA HIS A 185 8.46 -3.32 -8.74
C HIS A 185 8.85 -3.59 -10.20
N TYR A 186 8.14 -4.48 -10.87
CA TYR A 186 8.38 -4.85 -12.26
C TYR A 186 8.33 -3.64 -13.20
N SER A 187 7.28 -2.82 -13.11
CA SER A 187 7.12 -1.64 -13.97
C SER A 187 8.23 -0.59 -13.80
N ILE A 188 8.71 -0.43 -12.56
CA ILE A 188 9.81 0.49 -12.25
C ILE A 188 11.14 -0.08 -12.76
N LEU A 189 11.38 -1.38 -12.56
CA LEU A 189 12.59 -2.05 -13.03
C LEU A 189 12.73 -2.04 -14.54
N LEU A 190 11.65 -2.26 -15.30
CA LEU A 190 11.69 -2.14 -16.77
C LEU A 190 12.21 -0.77 -17.21
N ARG A 191 11.63 0.31 -16.66
CA ARG A 191 12.04 1.68 -16.96
C ARG A 191 13.47 1.98 -16.50
N PHE A 192 13.87 1.37 -15.38
CA PHE A 192 15.22 1.53 -14.85
C PHE A 192 16.26 0.81 -15.72
N PHE A 193 15.99 -0.40 -16.21
CA PHE A 193 16.91 -1.12 -17.09
C PHE A 193 17.05 -0.46 -18.46
N GLN A 194 15.94 0.06 -19.01
CA GLN A 194 16.00 0.93 -20.17
C GLN A 194 16.93 2.12 -19.91
N TYR A 195 16.78 2.80 -18.77
CA TYR A 195 17.67 3.91 -18.42
C TYR A 195 19.14 3.50 -18.28
N LEU A 196 19.45 2.38 -17.62
CA LEU A 196 20.81 1.89 -17.46
C LEU A 196 21.47 1.59 -18.82
N ALA A 197 20.69 1.04 -19.77
CA ALA A 197 21.15 0.79 -21.12
C ALA A 197 21.44 2.08 -21.90
N HIS A 198 20.48 3.02 -21.91
CA HIS A 198 20.65 4.29 -22.63
C HIS A 198 21.75 5.18 -22.04
N SER A 199 22.05 5.04 -20.75
CA SER A 199 23.05 5.87 -20.06
C SER A 199 24.43 5.20 -19.97
N GLY A 200 24.61 4.02 -20.57
CA GLY A 200 25.89 3.32 -20.62
C GLY A 200 26.30 2.57 -19.35
N TYR A 201 25.48 2.54 -18.30
CA TYR A 201 25.74 1.75 -17.08
C TYR A 201 25.68 0.23 -17.34
N LYS A 202 24.95 -0.19 -18.38
CA LYS A 202 24.86 -1.58 -18.83
C LYS A 202 24.76 -1.61 -20.35
N GLU A 203 25.55 -2.44 -21.03
CA GLU A 203 25.54 -2.49 -22.50
C GLU A 203 24.24 -3.06 -23.09
N THR A 204 23.57 -3.96 -22.37
CA THR A 204 22.37 -4.66 -22.84
C THR A 204 21.14 -4.24 -22.06
N ASP A 205 20.05 -3.94 -22.77
CA ASP A 205 18.77 -3.66 -22.12
C ASP A 205 18.15 -4.95 -21.56
N LEU A 206 18.24 -5.11 -20.24
CA LEU A 206 17.65 -6.25 -19.53
C LEU A 206 16.13 -6.21 -19.49
N SER A 207 15.49 -5.08 -19.81
CA SER A 207 14.02 -4.98 -19.84
C SER A 207 13.39 -5.95 -20.85
N LEU A 208 14.11 -6.27 -21.92
CA LEU A 208 13.69 -7.22 -22.97
C LEU A 208 13.85 -8.69 -22.55
N LYS A 209 14.65 -8.97 -21.50
CA LYS A 209 14.97 -10.32 -21.02
C LYS A 209 14.25 -10.67 -19.71
N MET A 210 13.48 -9.73 -19.15
CA MET A 210 12.69 -9.98 -17.96
C MET A 210 11.49 -10.88 -18.28
N MET A 211 11.23 -11.86 -17.40
CA MET A 211 10.04 -12.69 -17.54
C MET A 211 8.77 -11.84 -17.35
N PRO A 212 7.82 -11.90 -18.30
CA PRO A 212 6.58 -11.14 -18.18
C PRO A 212 5.78 -11.63 -16.98
N ILE A 213 5.39 -10.70 -16.11
CA ILE A 213 4.40 -11.01 -15.08
C ILE A 213 3.04 -11.11 -15.77
N VAL A 214 2.52 -12.32 -15.88
CA VAL A 214 1.19 -12.58 -16.44
C VAL A 214 0.20 -11.61 -15.78
N LYS A 215 -0.51 -10.85 -16.61
CA LYS A 215 -1.68 -10.10 -16.18
C LYS A 215 -2.73 -11.14 -15.81
N VAL A 216 -2.65 -11.67 -14.59
CA VAL A 216 -3.84 -12.25 -13.97
C VAL A 216 -4.82 -11.09 -13.96
N SER A 217 -5.84 -11.17 -14.81
CA SER A 217 -7.03 -10.33 -14.73
C SER A 217 -7.36 -10.33 -13.26
N ALA A 218 -7.06 -9.22 -12.57
CA ALA A 218 -7.43 -9.13 -11.19
C ALA A 218 -8.94 -9.19 -11.28
N SER A 219 -9.55 -10.31 -10.86
CA SER A 219 -10.99 -10.39 -10.66
C SER A 219 -11.40 -9.04 -10.09
N ALA A 220 -12.17 -8.28 -10.89
CA ALA A 220 -12.31 -6.85 -10.72
C ALA A 220 -12.63 -6.60 -9.25
N ARG A 221 -11.66 -6.07 -8.50
CA ARG A 221 -11.80 -5.98 -7.05
C ARG A 221 -12.90 -4.98 -6.82
N ILE A 222 -14.07 -5.49 -6.43
CA ILE A 222 -15.21 -4.67 -6.06
C ILE A 222 -14.72 -3.70 -4.97
N PRO A 223 -14.78 -2.38 -5.21
CA PRO A 223 -14.44 -1.39 -4.20
C PRO A 223 -15.19 -1.68 -2.90
N THR A 224 -14.51 -1.48 -1.78
CA THR A 224 -15.19 -1.60 -0.49
C THR A 224 -16.04 -0.35 -0.27
N THR A 225 -17.35 -0.54 -0.22
CA THR A 225 -18.35 0.51 0.01
C THR A 225 -19.02 0.31 1.37
N LEU A 226 -19.55 1.40 1.91
CA LEU A 226 -20.39 1.44 3.10
C LEU A 226 -21.81 1.78 2.64
N ASP A 227 -22.78 1.08 3.20
CA ASP A 227 -24.19 1.40 3.00
C ASP A 227 -24.57 2.70 3.75
N LEU A 228 -25.77 3.22 3.48
CA LEU A 228 -26.22 4.47 4.07
C LEU A 228 -26.37 4.38 5.59
N SER A 229 -26.88 3.26 6.11
CA SER A 229 -27.09 3.07 7.56
C SER A 229 -25.76 2.97 8.32
N GLN A 230 -24.73 2.36 7.73
CA GLN A 230 -23.36 2.37 8.25
C GLN A 230 -22.78 3.78 8.26
N ILE A 231 -22.96 4.56 7.19
CA ILE A 231 -22.50 5.95 7.13
C ILE A 231 -23.18 6.80 8.21
N GLU A 232 -24.50 6.68 8.36
CA GLU A 232 -25.28 7.37 9.39
C GLU A 232 -24.80 6.99 10.79
N SER A 233 -24.59 5.70 11.05
CA SER A 233 -24.07 5.20 12.33
C SER A 233 -22.67 5.74 12.64
N ILE A 234 -21.79 5.82 11.63
CA ILE A 234 -20.46 6.42 11.76
C ILE A 234 -20.57 7.89 12.12
N LEU A 235 -21.40 8.67 11.41
CA LEU A 235 -21.57 10.10 11.66
C LEU A 235 -22.19 10.36 13.05
N ALA A 236 -23.15 9.53 13.47
CA ALA A 236 -23.78 9.60 14.79
C ALA A 236 -22.81 9.24 15.94
N SER A 237 -21.80 8.41 15.67
CA SER A 237 -20.79 8.04 16.68
C SER A 237 -19.79 9.16 17.02
N VAL A 238 -19.79 10.25 16.24
CA VAL A 238 -18.90 11.38 16.45
C VAL A 238 -19.43 12.26 17.57
N ASP A 239 -18.72 12.29 18.69
CA ASP A 239 -18.90 13.32 19.72
C ASP A 239 -18.58 14.68 19.10
N ARG A 240 -19.56 15.59 19.02
CA ARG A 240 -19.41 16.92 18.42
C ARG A 240 -19.14 18.02 19.45
N GLU A 241 -19.06 17.69 20.73
CA GLU A 241 -18.76 18.67 21.78
C GLU A 241 -17.25 18.88 21.90
N SER A 242 -16.45 17.84 21.66
CA SER A 242 -14.99 17.95 21.70
C SER A 242 -14.38 18.62 20.45
N PRO A 243 -13.30 19.43 20.61
CA PRO A 243 -12.57 20.03 19.48
C PRO A 243 -12.12 19.03 18.42
N GLN A 244 -11.59 17.88 18.86
CA GLN A 244 -11.21 16.78 17.97
C GLN A 244 -12.44 16.21 17.24
N GLY A 245 -13.56 16.08 17.94
CA GLY A 245 -14.79 15.56 17.42
C GLY A 245 -15.39 16.41 16.30
N LYS A 246 -15.44 17.74 16.49
CA LYS A 246 -15.84 18.70 15.46
C LYS A 246 -14.98 18.58 14.20
N ARG A 247 -13.66 18.45 14.37
CA ARG A 247 -12.72 18.21 13.27
C ARG A 247 -13.05 16.91 12.53
N ASP A 248 -13.16 15.82 13.29
CA ASP A 248 -13.41 14.49 12.75
C ASP A 248 -14.76 14.47 11.98
N TYR A 249 -15.80 15.12 12.51
CA TYR A 249 -17.11 15.26 11.87
C TYR A 249 -17.03 16.05 10.55
N ALA A 250 -16.39 17.21 10.55
CA ALA A 250 -16.22 18.02 9.34
C ALA A 250 -15.47 17.28 8.22
N VAL A 251 -14.42 16.54 8.59
CA VAL A 251 -13.68 15.68 7.65
C VAL A 251 -14.59 14.61 7.05
N LEU A 252 -15.35 13.90 7.88
CA LEU A 252 -16.24 12.85 7.44
C LEU A 252 -17.35 13.39 6.54
N MET A 253 -17.95 14.54 6.89
CA MET A 253 -18.97 15.21 6.07
C MET A 253 -18.45 15.56 4.67
N ILE A 254 -17.25 16.14 4.58
CA ILE A 254 -16.61 16.42 3.27
C ILE A 254 -16.39 15.12 2.50
N ALA A 255 -15.86 14.08 3.13
CA ALA A 255 -15.56 12.82 2.46
C ALA A 255 -16.82 12.10 1.97
N VAL A 256 -17.89 12.11 2.76
CA VAL A 256 -19.18 11.47 2.45
C VAL A 256 -19.93 12.24 1.37
N LYS A 257 -20.10 13.56 1.53
CA LYS A 257 -20.99 14.36 0.68
C LYS A 257 -20.33 14.86 -0.60
N LEU A 258 -19.03 15.13 -0.56
CA LEU A 258 -18.29 15.71 -1.68
C LEU A 258 -17.36 14.70 -2.35
N GLY A 259 -17.08 13.56 -1.70
CA GLY A 259 -16.21 12.53 -2.26
C GLY A 259 -14.77 12.98 -2.50
N ILE A 260 -14.31 14.06 -1.87
CA ILE A 260 -12.97 14.61 -2.09
C ILE A 260 -11.89 13.60 -1.67
N ARG A 261 -10.78 13.51 -2.42
CA ARG A 261 -9.70 12.57 -2.07
C ARG A 261 -9.03 13.00 -0.77
N THR A 262 -8.57 12.03 0.03
CA THR A 262 -7.85 12.29 1.28
C THR A 262 -6.65 13.23 1.12
N SER A 263 -5.91 13.11 0.01
CA SER A 263 -4.80 14.02 -0.30
C SER A 263 -5.27 15.46 -0.50
N ASP A 264 -6.45 15.65 -1.07
CA ASP A 264 -6.98 16.97 -1.38
C ASP A 264 -7.62 17.57 -0.11
N ILE A 265 -8.38 16.78 0.67
CA ILE A 265 -8.90 17.18 2.00
C ILE A 265 -7.78 17.68 2.90
N ARG A 266 -6.63 16.98 2.92
CA ARG A 266 -5.45 17.37 3.71
C ARG A 266 -4.96 18.79 3.40
N ASN A 267 -5.06 19.21 2.14
CA ASN A 267 -4.49 20.46 1.65
C ASN A 267 -5.53 21.58 1.56
N LEU A 268 -6.78 21.35 1.98
CA LEU A 268 -7.80 22.39 2.02
C LEU A 268 -7.40 23.52 2.98
N ARG A 269 -7.62 24.75 2.53
CA ARG A 269 -7.35 26.01 3.23
C ARG A 269 -8.65 26.80 3.35
N PRO A 270 -8.75 27.76 4.30
CA PRO A 270 -9.95 28.59 4.41
C PRO A 270 -10.32 29.29 3.09
N ALA A 271 -9.32 29.75 2.33
CA ALA A 271 -9.50 30.40 1.03
C ALA A 271 -10.09 29.50 -0.07
N ASN A 272 -10.17 28.18 0.14
CA ASN A 272 -10.83 27.29 -0.82
C ASN A 272 -12.36 27.36 -0.74
N PHE A 273 -12.92 27.95 0.33
CA PHE A 273 -14.36 28.03 0.55
C PHE A 273 -14.89 29.41 0.18
N ASN A 274 -15.79 29.46 -0.80
CA ASN A 274 -16.59 30.63 -1.09
C ASN A 274 -17.95 30.45 -0.39
N TRP A 275 -18.08 31.08 0.78
CA TRP A 275 -19.27 30.97 1.62
C TRP A 275 -20.50 31.67 1.03
N GLU A 276 -20.32 32.75 0.29
CA GLU A 276 -21.41 33.51 -0.34
C GLU A 276 -22.04 32.74 -1.49
N GLN A 277 -21.21 32.06 -2.31
CA GLN A 277 -21.68 31.28 -3.45
C GLN A 277 -21.96 29.82 -3.11
N HIS A 278 -21.73 29.40 -1.86
CA HIS A 278 -21.80 28.00 -1.44
C HIS A 278 -20.95 27.06 -2.32
N LEU A 279 -19.68 27.42 -2.55
CA LEU A 279 -18.75 26.65 -3.37
C LEU A 279 -17.47 26.31 -2.60
N VAL A 280 -16.88 25.16 -2.94
CA VAL A 280 -15.50 24.81 -2.57
C VAL A 280 -14.67 24.56 -3.81
N SER A 281 -13.54 25.26 -3.94
CA SER A 281 -12.68 25.23 -5.12
C SER A 281 -11.23 24.95 -4.74
N PHE A 282 -10.60 23.98 -5.39
CA PHE A 282 -9.21 23.60 -5.13
C PHE A 282 -8.56 22.93 -6.34
N THR A 283 -7.22 22.95 -6.40
CA THR A 283 -6.46 22.18 -7.39
C THR A 283 -6.18 20.78 -6.84
N GLN A 284 -6.58 19.76 -7.57
CA GLN A 284 -6.42 18.38 -7.15
C GLN A 284 -4.95 17.96 -7.12
N VAL A 285 -4.48 17.40 -5.99
CA VAL A 285 -3.09 16.98 -5.79
C VAL A 285 -2.69 15.88 -6.76
N LYS A 286 -3.62 14.98 -7.11
CA LYS A 286 -3.34 13.83 -8.00
C LYS A 286 -3.38 14.17 -9.49
N THR A 287 -4.07 15.19 -9.92
CA THR A 287 -4.24 15.48 -11.36
C THR A 287 -3.60 16.80 -11.75
N GLY A 288 -3.59 17.78 -10.85
CA GLY A 288 -3.20 19.16 -11.17
C GLY A 288 -4.36 19.98 -11.70
N GLU A 289 -5.54 19.38 -11.85
CA GLU A 289 -6.72 20.04 -12.40
C GLU A 289 -7.47 20.82 -11.30
N PRO A 290 -7.95 22.04 -11.61
CA PRO A 290 -8.88 22.73 -10.74
C PRO A 290 -10.22 21.99 -10.70
N ILE A 291 -10.83 21.96 -9.53
CA ILE A 291 -12.20 21.46 -9.36
C ILE A 291 -12.97 22.42 -8.46
N THR A 292 -14.22 22.67 -8.83
CA THR A 292 -15.18 23.44 -8.05
C THR A 292 -16.38 22.55 -7.80
N LEU A 293 -16.76 22.42 -6.52
CA LEU A 293 -17.90 21.61 -6.09
C LEU A 293 -18.89 22.49 -5.33
N PRO A 294 -20.20 22.20 -5.42
CA PRO A 294 -21.17 22.80 -4.51
C PRO A 294 -20.78 22.43 -3.07
N LEU A 295 -21.03 23.36 -2.14
CA LEU A 295 -20.84 23.18 -0.71
C LEU A 295 -22.23 23.08 -0.05
N PRO A 296 -22.76 21.86 0.15
CA PRO A 296 -24.00 21.65 0.87
C PRO A 296 -23.97 22.31 2.25
N THR A 297 -25.11 22.86 2.67
CA THR A 297 -25.25 23.65 3.89
C THR A 297 -24.80 22.87 5.13
N ASP A 298 -25.11 21.58 5.22
CA ASP A 298 -24.70 20.69 6.32
C ASP A 298 -23.16 20.51 6.38
N VAL A 299 -22.50 20.35 5.24
CA VAL A 299 -21.04 20.30 5.13
C VAL A 299 -20.43 21.65 5.53
N GLY A 300 -20.99 22.75 5.03
CA GLY A 300 -20.57 24.10 5.36
C GLY A 300 -20.63 24.37 6.87
N TRP A 301 -21.75 24.05 7.51
CA TRP A 301 -21.91 24.18 8.96
C TRP A 301 -20.93 23.33 9.76
N ALA A 302 -20.69 22.08 9.34
CA ALA A 302 -19.71 21.21 10.01
C ALA A 302 -18.30 21.82 9.96
N VAL A 303 -17.91 22.40 8.82
CA VAL A 303 -16.61 23.08 8.67
C VAL A 303 -16.55 24.35 9.51
N ILE A 304 -17.60 25.18 9.48
CA ILE A 304 -17.69 26.43 10.26
C ILE A 304 -17.59 26.14 11.76
N ASP A 305 -18.31 25.15 12.26
CA ASP A 305 -18.29 24.77 13.68
C ASP A 305 -16.90 24.33 14.12
N TYR A 306 -16.22 23.52 13.32
CA TYR A 306 -14.82 23.18 13.60
C TYR A 306 -13.90 24.41 13.55
N LEU A 307 -13.99 25.26 12.52
CA LEU A 307 -13.13 26.44 12.39
C LEU A 307 -13.30 27.42 13.56
N LYS A 308 -14.52 27.63 14.03
CA LYS A 308 -14.82 28.57 15.13
C LYS A 308 -14.60 27.97 16.51
N ASN A 309 -14.97 26.70 16.69
CA ASN A 309 -15.15 26.12 18.03
C ASN A 309 -14.28 24.88 18.30
N GLY A 310 -13.40 24.47 17.37
CA GLY A 310 -12.56 23.27 17.54
C GLY A 310 -11.15 23.35 16.96
N ARG A 311 -10.88 24.28 16.04
CA ARG A 311 -9.57 24.44 15.43
C ARG A 311 -8.61 25.11 16.43
N PRO A 312 -7.45 24.51 16.73
CA PRO A 312 -6.45 25.17 17.57
C PRO A 312 -5.87 26.40 16.88
N VAL A 313 -5.44 27.39 17.66
CA VAL A 313 -4.72 28.57 17.15
C VAL A 313 -3.37 28.11 16.58
N SER A 314 -3.16 28.37 15.30
CA SER A 314 -1.96 27.96 14.55
C SER A 314 -1.89 28.70 13.22
N ASP A 315 -0.66 29.03 12.82
CA ASP A 315 -0.31 29.65 11.52
C ASP A 315 -0.30 28.64 10.36
N ALA A 316 -0.53 27.35 10.64
CA ALA A 316 -0.64 26.35 9.59
C ALA A 316 -1.74 26.75 8.58
N PRO A 317 -1.45 26.75 7.27
CA PRO A 317 -2.40 27.23 6.26
C PRO A 317 -3.56 26.25 6.03
N GLU A 318 -3.40 24.98 6.37
CA GLU A 318 -4.45 23.97 6.23
C GLU A 318 -5.55 24.11 7.29
N ILE A 319 -6.78 23.75 6.92
CA ILE A 319 -7.91 23.80 7.85
C ILE A 319 -7.82 22.70 8.91
N PHE A 320 -7.49 21.47 8.51
CA PHE A 320 -7.54 20.29 9.37
C PHE A 320 -6.19 20.03 10.05
N LEU A 321 -6.13 20.32 11.34
CA LEU A 321 -4.92 20.24 12.14
C LEU A 321 -4.97 19.07 13.13
N ARG A 322 -3.80 18.71 13.65
CA ARG A 322 -3.72 17.85 14.83
C ARG A 322 -4.41 18.53 16.02
N ALA A 323 -5.12 17.74 16.82
CA ALA A 323 -5.80 18.23 18.03
C ALA A 323 -4.83 18.43 19.19
N VAL A 324 -3.64 17.81 19.11
CA VAL A 324 -2.56 17.90 20.10
C VAL A 324 -1.31 18.42 19.41
N ALA A 325 -0.57 19.27 20.12
CA ALA A 325 0.69 19.85 19.65
C ALA A 325 1.66 18.78 19.09
N PRO A 326 2.49 19.12 18.09
CA PRO A 326 2.47 20.38 17.34
C PRO A 326 1.19 20.52 16.48
N TYR A 327 0.58 21.71 16.46
CA TYR A 327 -0.65 22.03 15.73
C TYR A 327 -0.40 22.22 14.22
N VAL A 328 0.05 21.15 13.58
CA VAL A 328 0.33 21.08 12.14
C VAL A 328 -0.74 20.30 11.38
N SER A 329 -0.72 20.37 10.05
CA SER A 329 -1.62 19.62 9.16
C SER A 329 -1.73 18.14 9.56
N LEU A 330 -2.97 17.68 9.72
CA LEU A 330 -3.26 16.28 10.03
C LEU A 330 -2.83 15.40 8.86
N GLN A 331 -1.99 14.40 9.11
CA GLN A 331 -1.50 13.53 8.02
C GLN A 331 -2.36 12.29 7.83
N ASN A 332 -2.80 11.65 8.91
CA ASN A 332 -3.47 10.35 8.84
C ASN A 332 -4.97 10.48 9.07
N PHE A 333 -5.70 10.81 8.01
CA PHE A 333 -7.16 10.92 8.05
C PHE A 333 -7.84 9.55 8.12
N ASP A 334 -7.25 8.49 7.57
CA ASP A 334 -7.86 7.14 7.58
C ASP A 334 -8.16 6.66 9.01
N ASN A 335 -7.33 7.07 9.98
CA ASN A 335 -7.57 6.80 11.39
C ASN A 335 -8.87 7.42 11.93
N ILE A 336 -9.37 8.51 11.35
CA ILE A 336 -10.64 9.13 11.74
C ILE A 336 -11.78 8.16 11.42
N LEU A 337 -11.84 7.65 10.19
CA LEU A 337 -12.87 6.70 9.78
C LEU A 337 -12.77 5.41 10.60
N ILE A 338 -11.57 4.83 10.72
CA ILE A 338 -11.37 3.59 11.49
C ILE A 338 -11.82 3.74 12.95
N LYS A 339 -11.52 4.88 13.59
CA LYS A 339 -11.94 5.18 14.97
C LYS A 339 -13.47 5.13 15.09
N HIS A 340 -14.17 5.81 14.19
CA HIS A 340 -15.63 5.93 14.26
C HIS A 340 -16.36 4.69 13.75
N MET A 341 -15.80 3.94 12.81
CA MET A 341 -16.28 2.60 12.46
C MET A 341 -16.30 1.66 13.67
N ARG A 342 -15.23 1.67 14.49
CA ARG A 342 -15.18 0.87 15.72
C ARG A 342 -16.23 1.31 16.73
N LYS A 343 -16.41 2.62 16.91
CA LYS A 343 -17.44 3.17 17.82
C LYS A 343 -18.85 2.81 17.37
N ALA A 344 -19.09 2.79 16.06
CA ALA A 344 -20.36 2.40 15.46
C ALA A 344 -20.58 0.87 15.43
N GLY A 345 -19.67 0.06 15.99
CA GLY A 345 -19.81 -1.40 16.01
C GLY A 345 -19.62 -2.06 14.64
N ILE A 346 -19.04 -1.36 13.66
CA ILE A 346 -18.83 -1.90 12.31
C ILE A 346 -17.58 -2.78 12.31
N PRO A 347 -17.69 -4.09 12.01
CA PRO A 347 -16.55 -5.00 12.04
C PRO A 347 -15.54 -4.61 10.97
N LEU A 348 -14.29 -4.38 11.38
CA LEU A 348 -13.21 -4.08 10.46
C LEU A 348 -12.74 -5.36 9.72
N ASP A 349 -12.95 -6.54 10.27
CA ASP A 349 -12.45 -7.75 9.62
C ASP A 349 -13.24 -8.13 8.35
N SER A 350 -14.48 -7.63 8.21
CA SER A 350 -15.32 -7.84 7.02
C SER A 350 -15.08 -6.84 5.89
N ILE A 351 -14.38 -5.74 6.15
CA ILE A 351 -14.19 -4.63 5.21
C ILE A 351 -12.72 -4.66 4.74
N LYS A 352 -12.46 -4.81 3.43
CA LYS A 352 -11.05 -4.95 2.94
C LYS A 352 -10.27 -3.63 2.97
N HIS A 353 -10.95 -2.50 2.91
CA HIS A 353 -10.36 -1.16 2.91
C HIS A 353 -11.14 -0.20 3.83
N HIS A 354 -10.47 0.35 4.85
CA HIS A 354 -11.08 1.23 5.88
C HIS A 354 -10.60 2.68 5.83
N GLY A 355 -9.94 3.10 4.75
CA GLY A 355 -9.49 4.48 4.60
C GLY A 355 -10.61 5.37 4.09
N LEU A 356 -10.48 6.69 4.18
CA LEU A 356 -11.49 7.66 3.70
C LEU A 356 -11.86 7.46 2.22
N HIS A 357 -10.99 6.80 1.44
CA HIS A 357 -11.30 6.44 0.07
C HIS A 357 -12.50 5.50 -0.08
N SER A 358 -12.83 4.70 0.94
CA SER A 358 -14.05 3.88 0.95
C SER A 358 -15.30 4.75 0.96
N LEU A 359 -15.31 5.90 1.66
CA LEU A 359 -16.44 6.84 1.65
C LEU A 359 -16.65 7.44 0.25
N ARG A 360 -15.55 7.77 -0.44
CA ARG A 360 -15.61 8.21 -1.83
C ARG A 360 -16.16 7.13 -2.76
N HIS A 361 -15.76 5.87 -2.56
CA HIS A 361 -16.33 4.76 -3.32
C HIS A 361 -17.81 4.58 -3.02
N SER A 362 -18.20 4.72 -1.76
CA SER A 362 -19.60 4.65 -1.31
C SER A 362 -20.43 5.73 -1.99
N LEU A 363 -19.96 6.98 -2.01
CA LEU A 363 -20.64 8.08 -2.73
C LEU A 363 -20.80 7.74 -4.22
N ALA A 364 -19.74 7.29 -4.89
CA ALA A 364 -19.79 6.94 -6.30
C ALA A 364 -20.81 5.82 -6.58
N THR A 365 -20.86 4.80 -5.73
CA THR A 365 -21.81 3.69 -5.83
C THR A 365 -23.24 4.16 -5.57
N HIS A 366 -23.49 4.95 -4.52
CA HIS A 366 -24.82 5.49 -4.22
C HIS A 366 -25.35 6.37 -5.36
N MET A 367 -24.50 7.24 -5.91
CA MET A 367 -24.87 8.06 -7.08
C MET A 367 -25.25 7.20 -8.29
N LEU A 368 -24.55 6.08 -8.52
CA LEU A 368 -24.91 5.13 -9.58
C LEU A 368 -26.22 4.40 -9.30
N ASP A 369 -26.48 4.03 -8.06
CA ASP A 369 -27.71 3.35 -7.65
C ASP A 369 -28.94 4.27 -7.75
N GLU A 370 -28.74 5.58 -7.56
CA GLU A 370 -29.71 6.65 -7.83
C GLU A 370 -29.88 6.98 -9.32
N GLY A 371 -29.13 6.32 -10.21
CA GLY A 371 -29.25 6.48 -11.66
C GLY A 371 -28.55 7.73 -12.21
N ILE A 372 -27.65 8.35 -11.44
CA ILE A 372 -26.88 9.51 -11.93
C ILE A 372 -25.94 9.06 -13.06
N PRO A 373 -25.90 9.78 -14.19
CA PRO A 373 -25.01 9.44 -15.30
C PRO A 373 -23.54 9.35 -14.88
N ILE A 374 -22.82 8.37 -15.43
CA ILE A 374 -21.41 8.11 -15.10
C ILE A 374 -20.48 9.30 -15.42
N THR A 375 -20.85 10.12 -16.41
CA THR A 375 -20.15 11.35 -16.80
C THR A 375 -20.29 12.44 -15.72
N SER A 376 -21.47 12.57 -15.11
CA SER A 376 -21.68 13.48 -13.98
C SER A 376 -20.89 13.03 -12.75
N ILE A 377 -20.87 11.72 -12.48
CA ILE A 377 -20.06 11.13 -11.40
C ILE A 377 -18.57 11.33 -11.67
N GLN A 378 -18.10 11.21 -12.91
CA GLN A 378 -16.72 11.54 -13.30
C GLN A 378 -16.36 12.99 -12.96
N GLY A 379 -17.25 13.94 -13.25
CA GLY A 379 -17.10 15.35 -12.93
C GLY A 379 -16.99 15.59 -11.43
N VAL A 380 -17.97 15.10 -10.65
CA VAL A 380 -17.99 15.25 -9.17
C VAL A 380 -16.73 14.65 -8.53
N LEU A 381 -16.31 13.48 -9.01
CA LEU A 381 -15.11 12.82 -8.50
C LEU A 381 -13.82 13.47 -9.05
N GLY A 382 -13.87 14.25 -10.13
CA GLY A 382 -12.70 14.75 -10.85
C GLY A 382 -11.81 13.61 -11.35
N HIS A 383 -12.38 12.71 -12.14
CA HIS A 383 -11.63 11.69 -12.89
C HIS A 383 -11.30 12.20 -14.29
N ILE A 384 -10.01 12.21 -14.64
CA ILE A 384 -9.56 12.52 -16.01
C ILE A 384 -9.85 11.34 -16.96
N ASN A 385 -9.66 10.11 -16.48
CA ASN A 385 -9.77 8.91 -17.33
C ASN A 385 -11.04 8.12 -17.01
N ALA A 386 -11.77 7.73 -18.05
CA ALA A 386 -12.99 6.93 -17.93
C ALA A 386 -12.77 5.58 -17.23
N ASP A 387 -11.60 4.95 -17.42
CA ASP A 387 -11.19 3.70 -16.76
C ASP A 387 -11.23 3.78 -15.22
N SER A 388 -11.05 4.98 -14.65
CA SER A 388 -11.12 5.18 -13.19
C SER A 388 -12.55 5.07 -12.67
N THR A 389 -13.54 5.37 -13.51
CA THR A 389 -14.97 5.28 -13.20
C THR A 389 -15.58 3.95 -13.63
N GLN A 390 -15.01 3.28 -14.63
CA GLN A 390 -15.45 1.95 -15.07
C GLN A 390 -15.44 0.91 -13.93
N LYS A 391 -14.58 1.09 -12.92
CA LYS A 391 -14.51 0.26 -11.71
C LYS A 391 -15.80 0.23 -10.89
N TYR A 392 -16.69 1.21 -11.06
CA TYR A 392 -17.97 1.27 -10.34
C TYR A 392 -19.12 0.61 -11.10
N ILE A 393 -18.99 0.39 -12.41
CA ILE A 393 -20.02 -0.28 -13.23
C ILE A 393 -20.24 -1.71 -12.73
N GLY A 394 -19.15 -2.43 -12.43
CA GLY A 394 -19.21 -3.80 -11.93
C GLY A 394 -19.83 -3.97 -10.53
N VAL A 395 -20.16 -2.86 -9.85
CA VAL A 395 -20.76 -2.86 -8.51
C VAL A 395 -22.26 -2.61 -8.57
N ASN A 396 -22.77 -2.01 -9.65
CA ASN A 396 -24.19 -1.68 -9.79
C ASN A 396 -24.98 -2.92 -10.22
N VAL A 397 -25.32 -3.78 -9.26
CA VAL A 397 -26.10 -5.00 -9.49
C VAL A 397 -27.46 -4.69 -10.14
N ARG A 398 -28.07 -3.54 -9.84
CA ARG A 398 -29.38 -3.14 -10.41
C ARG A 398 -29.28 -2.88 -11.91
N GLN A 399 -28.31 -2.08 -12.36
CA GLN A 399 -28.07 -1.83 -13.78
C GLN A 399 -27.56 -3.10 -14.48
N LEU A 400 -26.69 -3.88 -13.84
CA LEU A 400 -26.25 -5.17 -14.40
C LEU A 400 -27.42 -6.13 -14.61
N ARG A 401 -28.43 -6.14 -13.73
CA ARG A 401 -29.67 -6.92 -13.92
C ARG A 401 -30.45 -6.44 -15.15
N SER A 402 -30.48 -5.14 -15.45
CA SER A 402 -31.14 -4.62 -16.66
C SER A 402 -30.40 -4.98 -17.96
N CYS A 403 -29.12 -5.36 -17.86
CA CYS A 403 -28.31 -5.83 -18.98
C CYS A 403 -28.27 -7.37 -19.08
N ALA A 404 -28.93 -8.08 -18.16
CA ALA A 404 -29.06 -9.54 -18.25
C ALA A 404 -30.01 -9.86 -19.41
N LEU A 405 -29.57 -10.72 -20.32
CA LEU A 405 -30.43 -11.25 -21.37
C LEU A 405 -31.56 -12.06 -20.73
N GLU A 406 -32.80 -11.85 -21.19
CA GLU A 406 -33.92 -12.71 -20.80
C GLU A 406 -33.60 -14.14 -21.23
N VAL A 407 -33.63 -15.07 -20.28
CA VAL A 407 -33.60 -16.50 -20.58
C VAL A 407 -35.05 -16.89 -20.83
N THR A 408 -35.44 -17.00 -22.10
CA THR A 408 -36.72 -17.59 -22.47
C THR A 408 -36.73 -19.06 -22.04
N ASP A 409 -37.80 -19.48 -21.35
CA ASP A 409 -38.02 -20.86 -20.88
C ASP A 409 -37.92 -21.92 -22.00
#